data_AF-A0A972FX53-F1
#
_entry.id   AF-A0A972FX53-F1
#
_cell.length_a   1.000
_cell.length_b   1.000
_cell.length_c   1.000
_cell.angle_alpha   90.00
_cell.angle_beta   90.00
_cell.angle_gamma   90.00
#
_symmetry.space_group_name_H-M   'P 1'
#
loop_
_entity.id
_entity.type
_entity.pdbx_description
1 polymer ?
#
loop_
_entity_poly.entity_id
_entity_poly.type
_entity_poly.pdbx_seq_one_letter_code
_entity_poly.pdbx_strand_id
1 'polypeptide(L)'
;MKVNPDFFPLTQLAGRFVNQLAQCRRLGLTVHEASEHHVLIELPYSQELIGYPDTGVIHGGVITTLMDTACGSAVVCAIFDKFASLEISPTLDLRVDYMKPAEPNKPVYAFAECYKLASSIAFTRAIAYQDSIDDPIAHAVGSFMRISPEMVGDEFRKALMGKDGDKGQANEASVTQPHTSLDVKGPLDVKGIVKRATELNDFGHLLEHVPYAKFVGMAVERFGDELVFKLPAKDDNIGNPVLPAIHGGVIAGFMEMSAIVQLMVFMQTSKVPKVVDFSIDYLRAGYHKDTFAECRITRQGRRVANVNINCWQTNRKQLIATARAHFLVD
;
A
#
# COMPACT_ATOMS: atom_id res chain seq x y z
N MET A 1 -0.95 7.15 -23.45
CA MET A 1 -0.29 6.25 -24.44
C MET A 1 -1.34 5.24 -24.89
N LYS A 2 -1.55 4.99 -26.20
CA LYS A 2 -2.50 3.93 -26.62
C LYS A 2 -1.79 2.59 -26.48
N VAL A 3 -2.25 1.76 -25.54
CA VAL A 3 -1.75 0.39 -25.32
C VAL A 3 -2.03 -0.41 -26.58
N ASN A 4 -1.00 -1.01 -27.18
CA ASN A 4 -1.20 -1.92 -28.30
C ASN A 4 -1.55 -3.32 -27.74
N PRO A 5 -2.78 -3.82 -27.95
CA PRO A 5 -3.21 -5.11 -27.42
C PRO A 5 -2.40 -6.29 -27.96
N ASP A 6 -1.72 -6.14 -29.10
CA ASP A 6 -0.87 -7.19 -29.67
C ASP A 6 0.37 -7.47 -28.79
N PHE A 7 0.83 -6.47 -28.01
CA PHE A 7 1.99 -6.62 -27.13
C PHE A 7 1.60 -6.88 -25.67
N PHE A 8 0.37 -6.52 -25.28
CA PHE A 8 -0.10 -6.60 -23.89
C PHE A 8 -1.51 -7.22 -23.80
N PRO A 9 -1.66 -8.50 -24.16
CA PRO A 9 -2.95 -9.16 -24.31
C PRO A 9 -3.74 -9.27 -22.98
N LEU A 10 -3.04 -9.23 -21.83
CA LEU A 10 -3.65 -9.41 -20.52
C LEU A 10 -4.04 -8.09 -19.84
N THR A 11 -3.85 -6.94 -20.51
CA THR A 11 -4.14 -5.60 -19.95
C THR A 11 -5.57 -5.47 -19.44
N GLN A 12 -6.55 -6.01 -20.17
CA GLN A 12 -7.95 -5.96 -19.73
C GLN A 12 -8.21 -6.83 -18.50
N LEU A 13 -7.57 -8.01 -18.41
CA LEU A 13 -7.70 -8.90 -17.26
C LEU A 13 -7.13 -8.24 -16.01
N ALA A 14 -5.91 -7.72 -16.08
CA ALA A 14 -5.28 -6.99 -14.99
C ALA A 14 -6.08 -5.74 -14.61
N GLY A 15 -6.56 -4.97 -15.59
CA GLY A 15 -7.42 -3.81 -15.35
C GLY A 15 -8.71 -4.16 -14.62
N ARG A 16 -9.38 -5.27 -15.01
CA ARG A 16 -10.56 -5.76 -14.29
C ARG A 16 -10.23 -6.18 -12.87
N PHE A 17 -9.10 -6.87 -12.65
CA PHE A 17 -8.63 -7.26 -11.31
C PHE A 17 -8.42 -6.05 -10.40
N VAL A 18 -7.63 -5.07 -10.85
CA VAL A 18 -7.38 -3.83 -10.10
C VAL A 18 -8.69 -3.11 -9.79
N ASN A 19 -9.60 -3.03 -10.76
CA ASN A 19 -10.90 -2.38 -10.58
C ASN A 19 -11.85 -3.12 -9.63
N GLN A 20 -11.63 -4.40 -9.29
CA GLN A 20 -12.42 -5.07 -8.26
C GLN A 20 -12.04 -4.62 -6.84
N LEU A 21 -10.80 -4.16 -6.64
CA LEU A 21 -10.27 -3.82 -5.33
C LEU A 21 -10.69 -2.38 -4.96
N ALA A 22 -11.40 -2.20 -3.83
CA ALA A 22 -11.95 -0.89 -3.45
C ALA A 22 -10.83 0.14 -3.22
N GLN A 23 -9.76 -0.29 -2.55
CA GLN A 23 -8.58 0.53 -2.34
C GLN A 23 -7.96 1.02 -3.65
N CYS A 24 -7.84 0.17 -4.66
CA CYS A 24 -7.23 0.54 -5.94
C CYS A 24 -8.07 1.57 -6.70
N ARG A 25 -9.40 1.43 -6.70
CA ARG A 25 -10.31 2.44 -7.25
C ARG A 25 -10.14 3.78 -6.55
N ARG A 26 -10.04 3.77 -5.22
CA ARG A 26 -9.88 4.98 -4.41
C ARG A 26 -8.52 5.66 -4.64
N LEU A 27 -7.47 4.88 -4.89
CA LEU A 27 -6.14 5.39 -5.28
C LEU A 27 -6.08 5.86 -6.74
N GLY A 28 -7.09 5.57 -7.57
CA GLY A 28 -7.09 5.89 -9.00
C GLY A 28 -6.08 5.08 -9.81
N LEU A 29 -5.75 3.85 -9.38
CA LEU A 29 -4.76 3.03 -10.07
C LEU A 29 -5.21 2.68 -11.49
N THR A 30 -4.31 2.84 -12.45
CA THR A 30 -4.57 2.53 -13.87
C THR A 30 -3.55 1.53 -14.39
N VAL A 31 -4.03 0.42 -14.98
CA VAL A 31 -3.15 -0.55 -15.65
C VAL A 31 -2.85 -0.07 -17.06
N HIS A 32 -1.57 0.08 -17.40
CA HIS A 32 -1.11 0.46 -18.73
C HIS A 32 -0.71 -0.75 -19.57
N GLU A 33 -0.02 -1.72 -18.96
CA GLU A 33 0.50 -2.88 -19.68
C GLU A 33 0.30 -4.12 -18.82
N ALA A 34 -0.17 -5.20 -19.42
CA ALA A 34 -0.04 -6.52 -18.81
C ALA A 34 0.14 -7.62 -19.85
N SER A 35 1.09 -8.50 -19.57
CA SER A 35 1.42 -9.72 -20.30
C SER A 35 1.71 -10.84 -19.29
N GLU A 36 2.10 -12.00 -19.79
CA GLU A 36 2.65 -13.11 -19.01
C GLU A 36 4.01 -12.77 -18.36
N HIS A 37 4.70 -11.74 -18.87
CA HIS A 37 6.02 -11.34 -18.39
C HIS A 37 5.94 -10.24 -17.32
N HIS A 38 5.13 -9.21 -17.53
CA HIS A 38 5.05 -8.08 -16.61
C HIS A 38 3.69 -7.41 -16.55
N VAL A 39 3.52 -6.58 -15.52
CA VAL A 39 2.41 -5.62 -15.38
C VAL A 39 2.98 -4.24 -15.07
N LEU A 40 2.44 -3.20 -15.72
CA LEU A 40 2.71 -1.80 -15.45
C LEU A 40 1.45 -1.11 -14.94
N ILE A 41 1.52 -0.57 -13.71
CA ILE A 41 0.42 0.17 -13.07
C ILE A 41 0.88 1.60 -12.78
N GLU A 42 0.03 2.58 -13.07
CA GLU A 42 0.20 3.98 -12.66
C GLU A 42 -0.62 4.30 -11.41
N LEU A 43 0.01 4.99 -10.48
CA LEU A 43 -0.59 5.72 -9.38
C LEU A 43 -0.55 7.23 -9.72
N PRO A 44 -1.70 7.91 -9.88
CA PRO A 44 -1.71 9.35 -10.04
C PRO A 44 -1.30 10.06 -8.75
N TYR A 45 -0.67 11.23 -8.87
CA TYR A 45 -0.39 12.07 -7.72
C TYR A 45 -1.69 12.63 -7.13
N SER A 46 -1.83 12.56 -5.81
CA SER A 46 -2.94 13.17 -5.08
C SER A 46 -2.46 13.70 -3.72
N GLN A 47 -2.99 14.87 -3.35
CA GLN A 47 -2.70 15.52 -2.08
C GLN A 47 -3.19 14.69 -0.88
N GLU A 48 -4.22 13.85 -1.07
CA GLU A 48 -4.73 12.95 -0.02
C GLU A 48 -3.74 11.82 0.34
N LEU A 49 -2.77 11.55 -0.53
CA LEU A 49 -1.82 10.43 -0.40
C LEU A 49 -0.49 10.86 0.23
N ILE A 50 -0.37 12.13 0.60
CA ILE A 50 0.84 12.70 1.20
C ILE A 50 1.06 12.12 2.61
N GLY A 51 2.26 11.59 2.82
CA GLY A 51 2.74 11.16 4.14
C GLY A 51 3.57 12.23 4.84
N TYR A 52 4.17 13.13 4.07
CA TYR A 52 5.09 14.16 4.56
C TYR A 52 4.56 15.55 4.15
N PRO A 53 3.70 16.18 4.97
CA PRO A 53 3.00 17.41 4.59
C PRO A 53 3.94 18.56 4.20
N ASP A 54 5.09 18.69 4.86
CA ASP A 54 6.06 19.75 4.60
C ASP A 54 6.72 19.67 3.22
N THR A 55 6.79 18.47 2.64
CA THR A 55 7.49 18.22 1.37
C THR A 55 6.56 17.83 0.24
N GLY A 56 5.30 17.50 0.53
CA GLY A 56 4.34 16.97 -0.46
C GLY A 56 4.66 15.55 -0.92
N VAL A 57 5.55 14.83 -0.23
CA VAL A 57 5.96 13.47 -0.62
C VAL A 57 4.86 12.46 -0.27
N ILE A 58 4.52 11.60 -1.23
CA ILE A 58 3.57 10.48 -1.07
C ILE A 58 4.06 9.54 0.04
N HIS A 59 3.14 9.05 0.87
CA HIS A 59 3.48 8.12 1.94
C HIS A 59 4.00 6.77 1.39
N GLY A 60 5.02 6.18 2.02
CA GLY A 60 5.62 4.92 1.58
C GLY A 60 4.60 3.78 1.50
N GLY A 61 3.68 3.69 2.46
CA GLY A 61 2.54 2.76 2.41
C GLY A 61 1.68 2.80 1.14
N VAL A 62 1.59 3.95 0.46
CA VAL A 62 0.91 4.07 -0.84
C VAL A 62 1.75 3.41 -1.94
N ILE A 63 3.07 3.62 -1.92
CA ILE A 63 4.03 2.98 -2.83
C ILE A 63 4.02 1.46 -2.60
N THR A 64 4.00 1.00 -1.35
CA THR A 64 3.84 -0.40 -0.98
C THR A 64 2.53 -0.98 -1.51
N THR A 65 1.41 -0.25 -1.39
CA THR A 65 0.12 -0.69 -1.95
C THR A 65 0.18 -0.81 -3.46
N LEU A 66 0.76 0.17 -4.16
CA LEU A 66 0.94 0.12 -5.61
C LEU A 66 1.75 -1.10 -6.04
N MET A 67 2.89 -1.38 -5.37
CA MET A 67 3.74 -2.54 -5.70
C MET A 67 3.08 -3.87 -5.35
N ASP A 68 2.38 -3.96 -4.21
CA ASP A 68 1.60 -5.15 -3.81
C ASP A 68 0.53 -5.47 -4.88
N THR A 69 -0.22 -4.45 -5.33
CA THR A 69 -1.22 -4.60 -6.40
C THR A 69 -0.57 -4.99 -7.74
N ALA A 70 0.57 -4.40 -8.10
CA ALA A 70 1.27 -4.74 -9.34
C ALA A 70 1.78 -6.19 -9.33
N CYS A 71 2.39 -6.63 -8.22
CA CYS A 71 2.82 -8.01 -8.02
C CYS A 71 1.63 -8.98 -8.08
N GLY A 72 0.54 -8.70 -7.35
CA GLY A 72 -0.66 -9.53 -7.39
C GLY A 72 -1.26 -9.64 -8.79
N SER A 73 -1.27 -8.54 -9.54
CA SER A 73 -1.72 -8.51 -10.94
C SER A 73 -0.82 -9.36 -11.85
N ALA A 74 0.50 -9.30 -11.65
CA ALA A 74 1.45 -10.13 -12.39
C ALA A 74 1.26 -11.63 -12.10
N VAL A 75 0.94 -12.00 -10.86
CA VAL A 75 0.58 -13.37 -10.48
C VAL A 75 -0.70 -13.83 -11.17
N VAL A 76 -1.75 -12.99 -11.16
CA VAL A 76 -3.01 -13.29 -11.87
C VAL A 76 -2.75 -13.52 -13.37
N CYS A 77 -1.95 -12.66 -14.00
CA CYS A 77 -1.61 -12.79 -15.42
C CYS A 77 -0.82 -14.07 -15.71
N ALA A 78 0.20 -14.37 -14.91
CA ALA A 78 1.02 -15.58 -15.08
C ALA A 78 0.24 -16.88 -14.86
N ILE A 79 -0.71 -16.90 -13.91
CA ILE A 79 -1.59 -18.06 -13.68
C ILE A 79 -2.54 -18.23 -14.86
N PHE A 80 -3.17 -17.14 -15.30
CA PHE A 80 -4.14 -17.20 -16.40
C PHE A 80 -3.48 -17.66 -17.71
N ASP A 81 -2.31 -17.12 -18.05
CA ASP A 81 -1.55 -17.54 -19.23
C ASP A 81 -1.22 -19.05 -19.18
N LYS A 82 -0.69 -19.52 -18.04
CA LYS A 82 -0.21 -20.90 -17.92
C LYS A 82 -1.30 -21.96 -17.78
N PHE A 83 -2.41 -21.62 -17.12
CA PHE A 83 -3.42 -22.59 -16.70
C PHE A 83 -4.83 -22.28 -17.22
N ALA A 84 -5.03 -21.15 -17.92
CA ALA A 84 -6.35 -20.64 -18.30
C ALA A 84 -7.34 -20.60 -17.12
N SER A 85 -6.81 -20.38 -15.91
CA SER A 85 -7.56 -20.39 -14.66
C SER A 85 -7.38 -19.07 -13.90
N LEU A 86 -8.30 -18.82 -12.98
CA LEU A 86 -8.17 -17.78 -11.97
C LEU A 86 -8.01 -18.47 -10.63
N GLU A 87 -7.05 -17.99 -9.83
CA GLU A 87 -6.74 -18.47 -8.50
C GLU A 87 -6.73 -17.27 -7.54
N ILE A 88 -7.15 -17.47 -6.29
CA ILE A 88 -6.94 -16.46 -5.26
C ILE A 88 -5.47 -16.50 -4.89
N SER A 89 -4.82 -15.33 -4.97
CA SER A 89 -3.39 -15.21 -4.67
C SER A 89 -3.13 -14.20 -3.55
N PRO A 90 -3.36 -14.54 -2.27
CA PRO A 90 -3.07 -13.64 -1.16
C PRO A 90 -1.56 -13.46 -1.01
N THR A 91 -1.14 -12.23 -0.70
CA THR A 91 0.25 -11.92 -0.35
C THR A 91 0.63 -12.65 0.94
N LEU A 92 1.76 -13.36 0.93
CA LEU A 92 2.37 -13.99 2.11
C LEU A 92 3.36 -13.05 2.76
N ASP A 93 4.24 -12.46 1.96
CA ASP A 93 5.25 -11.52 2.41
C ASP A 93 5.53 -10.49 1.32
N LEU A 94 5.96 -9.30 1.76
CA LEU A 94 6.42 -8.24 0.89
C LEU A 94 7.56 -7.49 1.57
N ARG A 95 8.67 -7.34 0.86
CA ARG A 95 9.79 -6.49 1.25
C ARG A 95 9.93 -5.36 0.27
N VAL A 96 10.04 -4.14 0.79
CA VAL A 96 10.24 -2.91 0.05
C VAL A 96 11.51 -2.24 0.55
N ASP A 97 12.45 -1.97 -0.36
CA ASP A 97 13.64 -1.17 -0.10
C ASP A 97 13.46 0.19 -0.82
N TYR A 98 13.56 1.30 -0.08
CA TYR A 98 13.36 2.67 -0.59
C TYR A 98 14.71 3.36 -0.86
N MET A 99 14.90 3.87 -2.07
CA MET A 99 16.13 4.54 -2.50
C MET A 99 16.01 6.06 -2.42
N LYS A 100 14.84 6.61 -2.76
CA LYS A 100 14.56 8.05 -2.76
C LYS A 100 13.07 8.34 -2.58
N PRO A 101 12.68 9.53 -2.12
CA PRO A 101 11.27 9.93 -2.10
C PRO A 101 10.72 10.10 -3.51
N ALA A 102 9.42 9.89 -3.68
CA ALA A 102 8.71 10.28 -4.88
C ALA A 102 8.67 11.82 -5.00
N GLU A 103 8.94 12.33 -6.19
CA GLU A 103 8.81 13.74 -6.51
C GLU A 103 7.34 14.16 -6.50
N PRO A 104 6.98 15.25 -5.79
CA PRO A 104 5.61 15.75 -5.76
C PRO A 104 5.09 16.16 -7.13
N ASN A 105 3.76 16.08 -7.31
CA ASN A 105 3.04 16.45 -8.53
C ASN A 105 3.34 15.60 -9.77
N LYS A 106 3.99 14.45 -9.61
CA LYS A 106 4.24 13.47 -10.67
C LYS A 106 3.60 12.12 -10.32
N PRO A 107 3.04 11.39 -11.30
CA PRO A 107 2.57 10.02 -11.07
C PRO A 107 3.74 9.11 -10.68
N VAL A 108 3.41 7.95 -10.12
CA VAL A 108 4.36 6.87 -9.84
C VAL A 108 3.94 5.63 -10.63
N TYR A 109 4.88 5.00 -11.29
CA TYR A 109 4.69 3.76 -12.03
C TYR A 109 5.26 2.59 -11.24
N ALA A 110 4.55 1.48 -11.20
CA ALA A 110 5.07 0.21 -10.73
C ALA A 110 5.11 -0.81 -11.86
N PHE A 111 6.32 -1.28 -12.16
CA PHE A 111 6.58 -2.39 -13.05
C PHE A 111 6.80 -3.65 -12.20
N ALA A 112 6.03 -4.71 -12.44
CA ALA A 112 6.11 -5.95 -11.66
C ALA A 112 6.16 -7.19 -12.55
N GLU A 113 6.90 -8.20 -12.10
CA GLU A 113 7.06 -9.47 -12.80
C GLU A 113 6.81 -10.63 -11.83
N CYS A 114 6.11 -11.67 -12.30
CA CYS A 114 6.05 -12.97 -11.63
C CYS A 114 7.15 -13.87 -12.20
N TYR A 115 8.38 -13.73 -11.69
CA TYR A 115 9.55 -14.43 -12.24
C TYR A 115 9.58 -15.92 -11.94
N LYS A 116 8.78 -16.41 -10.98
CA LYS A 116 8.67 -17.85 -10.70
C LYS A 116 7.27 -18.24 -10.21
N LEU A 117 6.60 -19.09 -10.97
CA LEU A 117 5.34 -19.72 -10.57
C LEU A 117 5.56 -21.17 -10.15
N ALA A 118 5.65 -21.42 -8.83
CA ALA A 118 5.75 -22.77 -8.25
C ALA A 118 4.35 -23.35 -7.97
N SER A 119 4.28 -24.58 -7.43
CA SER A 119 3.00 -25.27 -7.22
C SER A 119 2.05 -24.54 -6.27
N SER A 120 2.57 -23.98 -5.17
CA SER A 120 1.77 -23.39 -4.09
C SER A 120 2.12 -21.93 -3.79
N ILE A 121 3.19 -21.42 -4.43
CA ILE A 121 3.71 -20.06 -4.21
C ILE A 121 4.11 -19.46 -5.56
N ALA A 122 3.79 -18.19 -5.76
CA ALA A 122 4.31 -17.36 -6.84
C ALA A 122 5.31 -16.35 -6.25
N PHE A 123 6.44 -16.14 -6.93
CA PHE A 123 7.47 -15.19 -6.52
C PHE A 123 7.51 -14.03 -7.50
N THR A 124 7.54 -12.83 -6.92
CA THR A 124 7.42 -11.58 -7.67
C THR A 124 8.52 -10.61 -7.31
N ARG A 125 8.79 -9.70 -8.23
CA ARG A 125 9.61 -8.51 -7.99
C ARG A 125 8.95 -7.30 -8.64
N ALA A 126 9.12 -6.13 -8.07
CA ALA A 126 8.61 -4.89 -8.61
C ALA A 126 9.58 -3.72 -8.45
N ILE A 127 9.40 -2.71 -9.29
CA ILE A 127 10.15 -1.46 -9.28
C ILE A 127 9.13 -0.32 -9.33
N ALA A 128 9.16 0.57 -8.34
CA ALA A 128 8.41 1.82 -8.36
C ALA A 128 9.33 2.95 -8.87
N TYR A 129 8.88 3.73 -9.86
CA TYR A 129 9.65 4.81 -10.48
C TYR A 129 8.74 5.93 -11.02
N GLN A 130 9.32 7.03 -11.50
CA GLN A 130 8.56 8.13 -12.14
C GLN A 130 9.05 8.35 -13.57
N ASP A 131 10.25 8.92 -13.72
CA ASP A 131 10.79 9.29 -15.03
C ASP A 131 11.56 8.14 -15.71
N SER A 132 12.31 7.34 -14.94
CA SER A 132 13.09 6.20 -15.46
C SER A 132 13.13 5.05 -14.46
N ILE A 133 13.05 3.82 -14.97
CA ILE A 133 13.17 2.60 -14.18
C ILE A 133 14.60 2.41 -13.61
N ASP A 134 15.60 3.04 -14.23
CA ASP A 134 17.01 3.01 -13.79
C ASP A 134 17.28 3.94 -12.60
N ASP A 135 16.33 4.81 -12.26
CA ASP A 135 16.39 5.71 -11.09
C ASP A 135 15.13 5.52 -10.22
N PRO A 136 15.01 4.35 -9.56
CA PRO A 136 13.79 3.95 -8.89
C PRO A 136 13.56 4.70 -7.57
N ILE A 137 12.29 4.83 -7.20
CA ILE A 137 11.86 5.21 -5.84
C ILE A 137 12.11 4.03 -4.90
N ALA A 138 11.68 2.83 -5.30
CA ALA A 138 11.74 1.63 -4.48
C ALA A 138 11.84 0.36 -5.32
N HIS A 139 12.45 -0.68 -4.73
CA HIS A 139 12.32 -2.06 -5.20
C HIS A 139 11.48 -2.87 -4.22
N ALA A 140 10.76 -3.86 -4.75
CA ALA A 140 10.07 -4.82 -3.93
C ALA A 140 10.29 -6.26 -4.40
N VAL A 141 10.26 -7.18 -3.45
CA VAL A 141 10.13 -8.62 -3.68
C VAL A 141 9.01 -9.14 -2.79
N GLY A 142 8.23 -10.08 -3.30
CA GLY A 142 7.13 -10.66 -2.52
C GLY A 142 6.74 -12.05 -2.98
N SER A 143 6.18 -12.80 -2.04
CA SER A 143 5.65 -14.14 -2.29
C SER A 143 4.12 -14.14 -2.14
N PHE A 144 3.44 -14.84 -3.03
CA PHE A 144 1.99 -14.94 -3.07
C PHE A 144 1.58 -16.40 -2.99
N MET A 145 0.68 -16.74 -2.08
CA MET A 145 0.14 -18.09 -1.98
C MET A 145 -0.74 -18.37 -3.20
N ARG A 146 -0.71 -19.59 -3.74
CA ARG A 146 -1.65 -20.02 -4.78
C ARG A 146 -2.73 -20.87 -4.17
N ILE A 147 -3.95 -20.35 -4.10
CA ILE A 147 -5.11 -21.07 -3.57
C ILE A 147 -5.96 -21.56 -4.75
N SER A 148 -6.35 -22.83 -4.66
CA SER A 148 -7.03 -23.59 -5.71
C SER A 148 -8.26 -22.85 -6.29
N PRO A 149 -8.55 -22.99 -7.60
CA PRO A 149 -9.64 -22.29 -8.26
C PRO A 149 -11.03 -22.51 -7.64
N GLU A 150 -11.27 -23.63 -6.95
CA GLU A 150 -12.57 -23.92 -6.31
C GLU A 150 -12.90 -22.96 -5.17
N MET A 151 -11.89 -22.28 -4.62
CA MET A 151 -12.07 -21.26 -3.58
C MET A 151 -12.41 -19.88 -4.16
N VAL A 152 -12.32 -19.71 -5.49
CA VAL A 152 -12.70 -18.48 -6.18
C VAL A 152 -14.21 -18.48 -6.39
N GLY A 153 -14.93 -17.56 -5.74
CA GLY A 153 -16.37 -17.44 -5.93
C GLY A 153 -16.75 -17.12 -7.39
N ASP A 154 -17.86 -17.69 -7.86
CA ASP A 154 -18.36 -17.54 -9.24
C ASP A 154 -18.54 -16.08 -9.67
N GLU A 155 -18.96 -15.22 -8.74
CA GLU A 155 -19.13 -13.79 -9.01
C GLU A 155 -17.80 -13.10 -9.35
N PHE A 156 -16.74 -13.39 -8.58
CA PHE A 156 -15.42 -12.82 -8.82
C PHE A 156 -14.82 -13.32 -10.13
N ARG A 157 -15.02 -14.61 -10.43
CA ARG A 157 -14.59 -15.19 -11.70
C ARG A 157 -15.26 -14.48 -12.89
N LYS A 158 -16.59 -14.27 -12.82
CA LYS A 158 -17.35 -13.55 -13.85
C LYS A 158 -16.88 -12.09 -13.99
N ALA A 159 -16.61 -11.41 -12.87
CA ALA A 159 -16.13 -10.04 -12.87
C ALA A 159 -14.75 -9.89 -13.56
N LEU A 160 -13.86 -10.87 -13.37
CA LEU A 160 -12.53 -10.88 -14.00
C LEU A 160 -12.53 -11.30 -15.47
N MET A 161 -13.43 -12.18 -15.88
CA MET A 161 -13.53 -12.65 -17.26
C MET A 161 -14.25 -11.64 -18.18
N GLY A 162 -15.14 -10.81 -17.62
CA GLY A 162 -15.99 -9.91 -18.40
C GLY A 162 -17.15 -10.65 -19.08
N LYS A 163 -18.08 -9.92 -19.70
CA LYS A 163 -19.10 -10.50 -20.60
C LYS A 163 -18.53 -10.54 -22.03
N ASP A 164 -18.73 -11.64 -22.76
CA ASP A 164 -18.39 -11.73 -24.18
C ASP A 164 -18.99 -10.54 -24.93
N GLY A 165 -18.12 -9.67 -25.48
CA GLY A 165 -18.52 -8.47 -26.21
C GLY A 165 -18.29 -7.13 -25.50
N ASP A 166 -17.75 -7.12 -24.28
CA ASP A 166 -17.33 -5.87 -23.63
C ASP A 166 -16.03 -5.37 -24.27
N LYS A 167 -16.17 -4.65 -25.40
CA LYS A 167 -15.12 -3.74 -25.87
C LYS A 167 -14.98 -2.71 -24.77
N GLY A 168 -14.05 -2.96 -23.85
CA GLY A 168 -13.77 -2.11 -22.71
C GLY A 168 -13.83 -0.66 -23.15
N GLN A 169 -14.91 0.02 -22.77
CA GLN A 169 -14.90 1.46 -22.80
C GLN A 169 -13.79 1.81 -21.83
N ALA A 170 -12.65 2.24 -22.38
CA ALA A 170 -11.78 3.14 -21.67
C ALA A 170 -12.73 4.25 -21.21
N ASN A 171 -13.13 4.19 -19.94
CA ASN A 171 -13.86 5.29 -19.34
C ASN A 171 -12.94 6.48 -19.53
N GLU A 172 -13.29 7.35 -20.48
CA GLU A 172 -12.97 8.76 -20.37
C GLU A 172 -13.50 9.14 -19.00
N ALA A 173 -12.60 9.11 -18.01
CA ALA A 173 -12.88 9.63 -16.70
C ALA A 173 -13.42 11.03 -16.96
N SER A 174 -14.71 11.21 -16.68
CA SER A 174 -15.28 12.54 -16.59
C SER A 174 -14.38 13.28 -15.63
N VAL A 175 -13.66 14.26 -16.17
CA VAL A 175 -12.82 15.18 -15.42
C VAL A 175 -13.76 15.89 -14.46
N THR A 176 -13.96 15.32 -13.28
CA THR A 176 -14.59 15.99 -12.17
C THR A 176 -13.70 17.18 -11.85
N GLN A 177 -14.30 18.36 -11.97
CA GLN A 177 -13.66 19.63 -11.70
C GLN A 177 -12.94 19.59 -10.35
N PRO A 178 -11.82 20.32 -10.19
CA PRO A 178 -11.08 20.36 -8.94
C PRO A 178 -12.00 20.86 -7.82
N HIS A 179 -12.42 19.94 -6.95
CA HIS A 179 -13.13 20.29 -5.75
C HIS A 179 -12.14 20.90 -4.76
N THR A 180 -12.27 22.22 -4.63
CA THR A 180 -11.89 23.08 -3.50
C THR A 180 -10.57 22.73 -2.83
N SER A 181 -9.55 23.52 -3.18
CA SER A 181 -8.33 23.74 -2.42
C SER A 181 -8.57 23.62 -0.93
N LEU A 182 -7.99 22.59 -0.31
CA LEU A 182 -7.56 22.73 1.08
C LEU A 182 -6.63 23.95 1.07
N ASP A 183 -7.06 25.02 1.73
CA ASP A 183 -6.21 26.16 2.05
C ASP A 183 -5.02 25.63 2.87
N VAL A 184 -3.95 25.22 2.19
CA VAL A 184 -2.65 24.97 2.81
C VAL A 184 -2.08 26.34 3.17
N LYS A 185 -2.56 26.89 4.29
CA LYS A 185 -2.03 28.11 4.88
C LYS A 185 -0.65 27.80 5.47
N GLY A 186 0.39 28.11 4.69
CA GLY A 186 1.78 28.12 5.12
C GLY A 186 2.41 26.74 5.33
N PRO A 187 3.75 26.65 5.45
CA PRO A 187 4.42 25.40 5.81
C PRO A 187 3.90 24.91 7.18
N LEU A 188 3.53 23.63 7.28
CA LEU A 188 3.11 23.05 8.55
C LEU A 188 4.26 23.16 9.56
N ASP A 189 3.97 23.69 10.75
CA ASP A 189 4.93 23.67 11.85
C ASP A 189 4.92 22.29 12.50
N VAL A 190 5.50 21.28 11.82
CA VAL A 190 5.64 19.92 12.37
C VAL A 190 6.38 19.96 13.70
N LYS A 191 7.32 20.89 13.90
CA LYS A 191 7.99 21.08 15.20
C LYS A 191 7.01 21.47 16.30
N GLY A 192 6.19 22.49 16.05
CA GLY A 192 5.16 22.94 16.97
C GLY A 192 4.04 21.93 17.17
N ILE A 193 3.70 21.12 16.16
CA ILE A 193 2.70 20.05 16.27
C ILE A 193 3.24 18.92 17.15
N VAL A 194 4.46 18.43 16.90
CA VAL A 194 5.06 17.36 17.73
C VAL A 194 5.30 17.86 19.15
N LYS A 195 5.80 19.08 19.31
CA LYS A 195 6.01 19.68 20.63
C LYS A 195 4.69 19.82 21.39
N ARG A 196 3.64 20.36 20.77
CA ARG A 196 2.30 20.45 21.37
C ARG A 196 1.70 19.07 21.64
N ALA A 197 1.83 18.11 20.74
CA ALA A 197 1.37 16.75 20.96
C ALA A 197 2.10 16.09 22.15
N THR A 198 3.38 16.39 22.33
CA THR A 198 4.18 15.94 23.48
C THR A 198 3.77 16.66 24.77
N GLU A 199 3.51 17.97 24.72
CA GLU A 199 3.10 18.80 25.87
C GLU A 199 1.66 18.52 26.31
N LEU A 200 0.73 18.42 25.36
CA LEU A 200 -0.70 18.14 25.57
C LEU A 200 -0.99 16.65 25.72
N ASN A 201 0.01 15.80 25.45
CA ASN A 201 -0.11 14.36 25.47
C ASN A 201 -1.19 13.82 24.51
N ASP A 202 -1.32 14.45 23.34
CA ASP A 202 -2.30 14.12 22.29
C ASP A 202 -1.61 13.99 20.93
N PHE A 203 -1.30 12.76 20.55
CA PHE A 203 -0.71 12.42 19.26
C PHE A 203 -1.75 12.15 18.16
N GLY A 204 -3.05 12.18 18.49
CA GLY A 204 -4.12 12.16 17.49
C GLY A 204 -4.03 13.39 16.60
N HIS A 205 -3.69 14.54 17.19
CA HIS A 205 -3.47 15.77 16.45
C HIS A 205 -2.35 15.66 15.39
N LEU A 206 -1.32 14.83 15.60
CA LEU A 206 -0.30 14.61 14.57
C LEU A 206 -0.89 13.90 13.35
N LEU A 207 -1.71 12.88 13.56
CA LEU A 207 -2.39 12.15 12.48
C LEU A 207 -3.39 13.02 11.72
N GLU A 208 -4.05 13.98 12.40
CA GLU A 208 -4.92 14.98 11.78
C GLU A 208 -4.18 15.93 10.82
N HIS A 209 -2.86 15.95 10.80
CA HIS A 209 -2.09 16.77 9.88
C HIS A 209 -1.47 15.98 8.73
N VAL A 210 -1.58 14.65 8.75
CA VAL A 210 -1.03 13.79 7.70
C VAL A 210 -2.15 13.32 6.78
N PRO A 211 -2.21 13.78 5.51
CA PRO A 211 -3.28 13.43 4.58
C PRO A 211 -3.49 11.91 4.44
N TYR A 212 -2.41 11.14 4.29
CA TYR A 212 -2.52 9.69 4.18
C TYR A 212 -3.13 9.02 5.42
N ALA A 213 -2.83 9.51 6.62
CA ALA A 213 -3.41 8.98 7.86
C ALA A 213 -4.93 9.18 7.88
N LYS A 214 -5.43 10.35 7.46
CA LYS A 214 -6.86 10.62 7.26
C LYS A 214 -7.47 9.75 6.17
N PHE A 215 -6.73 9.57 5.07
CA PHE A 215 -7.18 8.75 3.95
C PHE A 215 -7.52 7.34 4.43
N VAL A 216 -6.61 6.67 5.14
CA VAL A 216 -6.88 5.32 5.67
C VAL A 216 -7.77 5.32 6.92
N GLY A 217 -7.88 6.46 7.60
CA GLY A 217 -8.74 6.67 8.78
C GLY A 217 -8.09 6.22 10.09
N MET A 218 -6.76 6.13 10.14
CA MET A 218 -6.08 5.61 11.34
C MET A 218 -6.14 6.59 12.51
N ALA A 219 -6.11 6.03 13.71
CA ALA A 219 -6.09 6.73 14.98
C ALA A 219 -4.97 6.15 15.88
N VAL A 220 -4.67 6.87 16.96
CA VAL A 220 -3.75 6.42 18.00
C VAL A 220 -4.39 6.63 19.36
N GLU A 221 -4.27 5.62 20.21
CA GLU A 221 -4.68 5.67 21.61
C GLU A 221 -3.44 5.46 22.49
N ARG A 222 -3.33 6.22 23.57
CA ARG A 222 -2.22 6.11 24.53
C ARG A 222 -2.71 5.46 25.82
N PHE A 223 -1.97 4.46 26.29
CA PHE A 223 -2.19 3.77 27.56
C PHE A 223 -0.90 3.84 28.40
N GLY A 224 -0.84 4.81 29.33
CA GLY A 224 0.42 5.07 30.06
C GLY A 224 1.50 5.55 29.11
N ASP A 225 2.59 4.80 28.96
CA ASP A 225 3.67 5.09 27.99
C ASP A 225 3.58 4.29 26.69
N GLU A 226 2.58 3.40 26.58
CA GLU A 226 2.35 2.62 25.38
C GLU A 226 1.42 3.35 24.42
N LEU A 227 1.73 3.31 23.12
CA LEU A 227 0.83 3.71 22.05
C LEU A 227 0.25 2.46 21.39
N VAL A 228 -1.05 2.48 21.17
CA VAL A 228 -1.76 1.49 20.37
C VAL A 228 -2.38 2.23 19.20
N PHE A 229 -1.98 1.86 18.00
CA PHE A 229 -2.54 2.40 16.77
C PHE A 229 -3.76 1.60 16.39
N LYS A 230 -4.73 2.27 15.77
CA LYS A 230 -5.99 1.67 15.33
C LYS A 230 -6.26 2.06 13.87
N LEU A 231 -6.52 1.06 13.04
CA LEU A 231 -7.13 1.20 11.73
C LEU A 231 -8.58 0.71 11.83
N PRO A 232 -9.58 1.61 11.78
CA PRO A 232 -10.97 1.21 11.92
C PRO A 232 -11.44 0.38 10.73
N ALA A 233 -12.46 -0.44 10.96
CA ALA A 233 -13.21 -1.07 9.87
C ALA A 233 -13.79 0.01 8.94
N LYS A 234 -13.33 0.04 7.70
CA LYS A 234 -13.73 1.01 6.68
C LYS A 234 -13.82 0.30 5.33
N ASP A 235 -14.97 0.40 4.67
CA ASP A 235 -15.24 -0.28 3.40
C ASP A 235 -14.22 0.09 2.31
N ASP A 236 -13.78 1.35 2.31
CA ASP A 236 -12.77 1.86 1.36
C ASP A 236 -11.42 1.14 1.45
N ASN A 237 -11.11 0.50 2.58
CA ASN A 237 -9.84 -0.18 2.82
C ASN A 237 -9.87 -1.66 2.38
N ILE A 238 -11.01 -2.17 1.90
CA ILE A 238 -11.19 -3.57 1.52
C ILE A 238 -10.45 -3.87 0.20
N GLY A 239 -9.63 -4.93 0.22
CA GLY A 239 -8.95 -5.45 -0.95
C GLY A 239 -9.77 -6.54 -1.64
N ASN A 240 -10.12 -7.60 -0.91
CA ASN A 240 -10.91 -8.70 -1.43
C ASN A 240 -12.39 -8.50 -1.06
N PRO A 241 -13.30 -8.20 -2.00
CA PRO A 241 -14.72 -8.04 -1.68
C PRO A 241 -15.44 -9.39 -1.45
N VAL A 242 -14.89 -10.50 -1.95
CA VAL A 242 -15.47 -11.85 -1.80
C VAL A 242 -15.21 -12.40 -0.40
N LEU A 243 -13.99 -12.21 0.09
CA LEU A 243 -13.60 -12.44 1.47
C LEU A 243 -13.31 -11.07 2.07
N PRO A 244 -14.28 -10.39 2.74
CA PRO A 244 -14.18 -8.98 3.12
C PRO A 244 -12.98 -8.74 4.04
N ALA A 245 -11.84 -8.54 3.40
CA ALA A 245 -10.52 -8.48 4.00
C ALA A 245 -9.82 -7.23 3.50
N ILE A 246 -9.16 -6.56 4.42
CA ILE A 246 -8.39 -5.34 4.19
C ILE A 246 -7.26 -5.68 3.21
N HIS A 247 -7.01 -4.77 2.27
CA HIS A 247 -5.92 -4.92 1.31
C HIS A 247 -4.57 -4.98 2.04
N GLY A 248 -3.67 -5.90 1.63
CA GLY A 248 -2.35 -6.08 2.24
C GLY A 248 -1.56 -4.77 2.32
N GLY A 249 -1.40 -4.09 1.18
CA GLY A 249 -0.84 -2.73 1.11
C GLY A 249 -1.39 -1.70 2.12
N VAL A 250 -2.68 -1.74 2.47
CA VAL A 250 -3.26 -0.83 3.49
C VAL A 250 -2.79 -1.19 4.88
N ILE A 251 -2.73 -2.49 5.22
CA ILE A 251 -2.16 -2.97 6.49
C ILE A 251 -0.69 -2.56 6.58
N ALA A 252 0.08 -2.75 5.50
CA ALA A 252 1.48 -2.33 5.43
C ALA A 252 1.64 -0.83 5.66
N GLY A 253 0.86 0.01 4.97
CA GLY A 253 0.92 1.46 5.14
C GLY A 253 0.48 1.94 6.52
N PHE A 254 -0.51 1.29 7.13
CA PHE A 254 -0.90 1.53 8.51
C PHE A 254 0.23 1.20 9.50
N MET A 255 0.90 0.06 9.32
CA MET A 255 2.03 -0.36 10.15
C MET A 255 3.23 0.57 9.99
N GLU A 256 3.55 1.00 8.77
CA GLU A 256 4.63 1.96 8.48
C GLU A 256 4.37 3.32 9.15
N MET A 257 3.16 3.86 9.01
CA MET A 257 2.78 5.14 9.65
C MET A 257 2.80 5.03 11.18
N SER A 258 2.35 3.90 11.73
CA SER A 258 2.42 3.62 13.17
C SER A 258 3.86 3.69 13.69
N ALA A 259 4.82 3.12 12.94
CA ALA A 259 6.24 3.17 13.29
C ALA A 259 6.83 4.58 13.21
N ILE A 260 6.47 5.35 12.18
CA ILE A 260 6.88 6.76 12.02
C ILE A 260 6.42 7.56 13.24
N VAL A 261 5.14 7.48 13.61
CA VAL A 261 4.59 8.20 14.76
C VAL A 261 5.24 7.74 16.06
N GLN A 262 5.38 6.43 16.29
CA GLN A 262 6.05 5.90 17.48
C GLN A 262 7.48 6.46 17.61
N LEU A 263 8.25 6.53 16.53
CA LEU A 263 9.60 7.07 16.53
C LEU A 263 9.62 8.56 16.83
N MET A 264 8.72 9.34 16.22
CA MET A 264 8.61 10.78 16.48
C MET A 264 8.34 11.05 17.96
N VAL A 265 7.44 10.29 18.57
CA VAL A 265 7.13 10.38 20.01
C VAL A 265 8.33 9.98 20.86
N PHE A 266 8.89 8.78 20.63
CA PHE A 266 9.96 8.24 21.47
C PHE A 266 11.24 9.07 21.40
N MET A 267 11.58 9.59 20.22
CA MET A 267 12.79 10.38 20.02
C MET A 267 12.58 11.88 20.27
N GLN A 268 11.34 12.33 20.49
CA GLN A 268 10.97 13.74 20.58
C GLN A 268 11.49 14.56 19.39
N THR A 269 11.53 13.94 18.21
CA THR A 269 12.03 14.57 17.00
C THR A 269 10.92 15.29 16.26
N SER A 270 11.26 16.47 15.77
CA SER A 270 10.37 17.27 14.93
C SER A 270 10.52 17.00 13.44
N LYS A 271 11.50 16.17 13.06
CA LYS A 271 11.68 15.72 11.68
C LYS A 271 11.09 14.32 11.54
N VAL A 272 10.29 14.12 10.49
CA VAL A 272 9.72 12.81 10.18
C VAL A 272 10.85 11.85 9.81
N PRO A 273 11.00 10.70 10.49
CA PRO A 273 11.96 9.67 10.14
C PRO A 273 11.74 9.18 8.70
N LYS A 274 12.82 9.02 7.93
CA LYS A 274 12.73 8.54 6.54
C LYS A 274 12.85 7.03 6.52
N VAL A 275 11.86 6.34 5.97
CA VAL A 275 11.92 4.89 5.78
C VAL A 275 13.05 4.51 4.82
N VAL A 276 13.81 3.48 5.16
CA VAL A 276 14.89 2.87 4.35
C VAL A 276 14.40 1.57 3.76
N ASP A 277 13.83 0.71 4.60
CA ASP A 277 13.19 -0.54 4.19
C ASP A 277 11.97 -0.82 5.07
N PHE A 278 11.03 -1.54 4.50
CA PHE A 278 9.85 -2.08 5.16
C PHE A 278 9.62 -3.52 4.69
N SER A 279 9.61 -4.47 5.63
CA SER A 279 9.36 -5.88 5.37
C SER A 279 8.17 -6.34 6.20
N ILE A 280 7.19 -7.00 5.57
CA ILE A 280 5.97 -7.46 6.22
C ILE A 280 5.71 -8.94 5.89
N ASP A 281 5.31 -9.69 6.91
CA ASP A 281 4.79 -11.05 6.81
C ASP A 281 3.30 -11.03 7.17
N TYR A 282 2.45 -11.47 6.24
CA TYR A 282 1.01 -11.65 6.44
C TYR A 282 0.74 -13.05 6.98
N LEU A 283 0.32 -13.13 8.23
CA LEU A 283 0.14 -14.38 8.95
C LEU A 283 -1.30 -14.91 8.80
N ARG A 284 -2.27 -14.00 8.68
CA ARG A 284 -3.71 -14.29 8.59
C ARG A 284 -4.42 -13.19 7.81
N ALA A 285 -5.60 -13.49 7.28
CA ALA A 285 -6.46 -12.47 6.68
C ALA A 285 -6.83 -11.39 7.72
N GLY A 286 -6.63 -10.12 7.37
CA GLY A 286 -7.15 -8.98 8.11
C GLY A 286 -8.61 -8.76 7.71
N TYR A 287 -9.56 -9.33 8.44
CA TYR A 287 -10.99 -9.21 8.13
C TYR A 287 -11.48 -7.76 8.22
N HIS A 288 -12.67 -7.46 7.71
CA HIS A 288 -13.29 -6.14 7.85
C HIS A 288 -13.74 -5.88 9.31
N LYS A 289 -12.75 -5.53 10.15
CA LYS A 289 -12.84 -5.25 11.59
C LYS A 289 -11.74 -4.27 11.96
N ASP A 290 -11.91 -3.64 13.12
CA ASP A 290 -10.86 -2.82 13.71
C ASP A 290 -9.56 -3.62 13.83
N THR A 291 -8.48 -2.99 13.38
CA THR A 291 -7.15 -3.56 13.31
C THR A 291 -6.22 -2.68 14.14
N PHE A 292 -5.36 -3.29 14.92
CA PHE A 292 -4.52 -2.60 15.89
C PHE A 292 -3.05 -2.88 15.61
N ALA A 293 -2.17 -1.95 15.96
CA ALA A 293 -0.74 -2.14 15.90
C ALA A 293 -0.02 -1.62 17.14
N GLU A 294 1.04 -2.33 17.53
CA GLU A 294 2.02 -1.89 18.53
C GLU A 294 3.40 -1.86 17.88
N CYS A 295 4.23 -0.88 18.29
CA CYS A 295 5.56 -0.68 17.75
C CYS A 295 6.61 -0.83 18.85
N ARG A 296 7.67 -1.60 18.58
CA ARG A 296 8.83 -1.76 19.47
C ARG A 296 10.07 -1.26 18.78
N ILE A 297 10.63 -0.19 19.31
CA ILE A 297 11.83 0.46 18.78
C ILE A 297 13.07 -0.25 19.34
N THR A 298 14.01 -0.58 18.46
CA THR A 298 15.38 -0.97 18.79
C THR A 298 16.33 -0.05 18.03
N ARG A 299 17.16 0.71 18.74
CA ARG A 299 18.07 1.64 18.07
C ARG A 299 19.35 0.93 17.63
N GLN A 300 19.75 1.13 16.38
CA GLN A 300 21.00 0.59 15.82
C GLN A 300 21.96 1.75 15.49
N GLY A 301 22.75 2.16 16.47
CA GLY A 301 23.69 3.28 16.34
C GLY A 301 23.02 4.66 16.43
N ARG A 302 23.66 5.69 15.88
CA ARG A 302 23.20 7.09 16.05
C ARG A 302 22.11 7.51 15.04
N ARG A 303 22.18 7.01 13.81
CA ARG A 303 21.40 7.51 12.66
C ARG A 303 20.32 6.55 12.14
N VAL A 304 20.24 5.34 12.68
CA VAL A 304 19.27 4.33 12.23
C VAL A 304 18.48 3.81 13.42
N ALA A 305 17.17 3.79 13.26
CA ALA A 305 16.25 3.12 14.17
C ALA A 305 15.62 1.92 13.46
N ASN A 306 15.55 0.79 14.15
CA ASN A 306 14.81 -0.39 13.71
C ASN A 306 13.51 -0.44 14.53
N VAL A 307 12.38 -0.67 13.87
CA VAL A 307 11.07 -0.82 14.51
C VAL A 307 10.48 -2.16 14.12
N ASN A 308 10.13 -2.95 15.14
CA ASN A 308 9.29 -4.13 14.96
C ASN A 308 7.84 -3.75 15.23
N ILE A 309 6.93 -4.15 14.36
CA ILE A 309 5.53 -3.77 14.39
C ILE A 309 4.70 -5.05 14.40
N ASN A 310 3.80 -5.18 15.37
CA ASN A 310 2.89 -6.31 15.46
C ASN A 310 1.46 -5.83 15.22
N CYS A 311 0.72 -6.52 14.37
CA CYS A 311 -0.64 -6.15 14.00
C CYS A 311 -1.65 -7.26 14.30
N TRP A 312 -2.78 -6.93 14.93
CA TRP A 312 -3.83 -7.88 15.34
C TRP A 312 -5.22 -7.26 15.22
N GLN A 313 -6.27 -8.08 15.31
CA GLN A 313 -7.68 -7.61 15.31
C GLN A 313 -8.43 -7.96 16.59
N THR A 314 -8.24 -9.17 17.11
CA THR A 314 -8.97 -9.66 18.29
C THR A 314 -8.08 -9.86 19.51
N ASN A 315 -6.90 -10.45 19.33
CA ASN A 315 -6.01 -10.81 20.42
C ASN A 315 -4.55 -10.54 20.02
N ARG A 316 -3.77 -9.86 20.88
CA ARG A 316 -2.34 -9.60 20.67
C ARG A 316 -1.49 -10.86 20.48
N LYS A 317 -1.96 -12.03 20.92
CA LYS A 317 -1.31 -13.34 20.70
C LYS A 317 -1.63 -13.95 19.32
N GLN A 318 -2.61 -13.42 18.61
CA GLN A 318 -3.06 -13.89 17.29
C GLN A 318 -2.88 -12.77 16.28
N LEU A 319 -1.62 -12.56 15.88
CA LEU A 319 -1.25 -11.54 14.92
C LEU A 319 -1.82 -11.87 13.52
N ILE A 320 -2.26 -10.83 12.81
CA ILE A 320 -2.59 -10.93 11.38
C ILE A 320 -1.40 -10.60 10.50
N ALA A 321 -0.48 -9.75 10.98
CA ALA A 321 0.76 -9.41 10.30
C ALA A 321 1.84 -9.00 11.31
N THR A 322 3.09 -9.18 10.91
CA THR A 322 4.26 -8.61 11.59
C THR A 322 5.14 -7.90 10.57
N ALA A 323 5.78 -6.81 10.97
CA ALA A 323 6.65 -6.06 10.09
C ALA A 323 7.90 -5.57 10.80
N ARG A 324 8.95 -5.36 10.02
CA ARG A 324 10.21 -4.75 10.44
C ARG A 324 10.52 -3.60 9.49
N ALA A 325 10.91 -2.47 10.04
CA ALA A 325 11.28 -1.30 9.25
C ALA A 325 12.52 -0.60 9.79
N HIS A 326 13.36 -0.11 8.90
CA HIS A 326 14.49 0.75 9.22
C HIS A 326 14.17 2.17 8.85
N PHE A 327 14.50 3.08 9.75
CA PHE A 327 14.33 4.51 9.53
C PHE A 327 15.66 5.23 9.73
N LEU A 328 15.97 6.13 8.81
CA LEU A 328 16.97 7.16 9.02
C LEU A 328 16.40 8.21 9.96
N VAL A 329 17.17 8.48 11.01
CA VAL A 329 16.87 9.46 12.05
C VAL A 329 18.04 10.43 12.16
N ASP A 330 17.73 11.72 12.25
CA ASP A 330 18.72 12.81 12.33
C ASP A 330 19.20 13.03 13.77
#